data_AF-A0A661YRP2-F1
#
_entry.id   AF-A0A661YRP2-F1
#
_cell.length_a   1.000
_cell.length_b   1.000
_cell.length_c   1.000
_cell.angle_alpha   90.00
_cell.angle_beta   90.00
_cell.angle_gamma   90.00
#
_symmetry.space_group_name_H-M   'P 1'
#
loop_
_entity.id
_entity.type
_entity.pdbx_description
1 polymer ?
#
loop_
_entity_poly.entity_id
_entity_poly.type
_entity_poly.pdbx_seq_one_letter_code
_entity_poly.pdbx_strand_id
1 'polypeptide(L)'
;MKSENTYLYSFKTILIMKNFQTVDEILDFAIENEQNAADFYFKLADITRDKSIRETFTLYANEEIGHKEKLISIKKEGVFQLEEQSILDMKVADYVVRQAVFENMSYQDALILAMKREKAAYRLYMKLSSKTDDKQFKDLFIGLAQEEAKHKMAFEIEYDNVILREN
;
A
#
# COMPACT_ATOMS: atom_id res chain seq x y z
N MET A 1 26.02 32.76 -23.67
CA MET A 1 25.67 31.34 -23.53
C MET A 1 24.63 31.22 -22.42
N LYS A 2 23.36 31.05 -22.81
CA LYS A 2 22.24 30.78 -21.90
C LYS A 2 21.65 29.43 -22.32
N SER A 3 21.89 28.41 -21.51
CA SER A 3 21.24 27.08 -21.46
C SER A 3 22.26 26.24 -20.71
N GLU A 4 22.00 25.75 -19.50
CA GLU A 4 21.15 24.59 -19.27
C GLU A 4 20.92 24.52 -17.75
N ASN A 5 19.75 24.91 -17.25
CA ASN A 5 19.34 24.42 -15.92
C ASN A 5 17.82 24.47 -15.67
N THR A 6 17.01 24.40 -16.72
CA THR A 6 15.55 24.60 -16.60
C THR A 6 14.75 23.31 -16.62
N TYR A 7 15.40 22.14 -16.73
CA TYR A 7 14.69 20.86 -16.85
C TYR A 7 14.78 19.95 -15.61
N LEU A 8 15.61 20.25 -14.61
CA LEU A 8 15.74 19.39 -13.41
C LEU A 8 14.74 19.71 -12.27
N TYR A 9 14.01 20.82 -12.33
CA TYR A 9 13.03 21.19 -11.30
C TYR A 9 11.59 20.72 -11.60
N SER A 10 11.32 20.15 -12.78
CA SER A 10 9.94 19.83 -13.19
C SER A 10 9.42 18.47 -12.71
N PHE A 11 10.27 17.57 -12.21
CA PHE A 11 9.83 16.23 -11.75
C PHE A 11 9.74 16.09 -10.23
N LYS A 12 10.28 17.05 -9.46
CA LYS A 12 10.36 16.95 -7.99
C LYS A 12 9.21 17.65 -7.25
N THR A 13 8.22 18.20 -7.96
CA THR A 13 7.19 19.08 -7.37
C THR A 13 5.74 18.70 -7.72
N ILE A 14 5.50 17.70 -8.58
CA ILE A 14 4.13 17.24 -8.92
C ILE A 14 3.73 16.04 -8.04
N LEU A 15 3.94 16.16 -6.74
CA LEU A 15 3.18 15.40 -5.74
C LEU A 15 2.66 16.41 -4.72
N ILE A 16 1.98 17.42 -5.27
CA ILE A 16 1.08 18.31 -4.54
C ILE A 16 0.24 17.43 -3.63
N MET A 17 0.16 17.82 -2.36
CA MET A 17 -0.69 17.25 -1.32
C MET A 17 -2.08 16.93 -1.90
N LYS A 18 -2.30 15.70 -2.37
CA LYS A 18 -3.60 15.24 -2.84
C LYS A 18 -4.47 15.14 -1.59
N ASN A 19 -5.27 16.16 -1.36
CA ASN A 19 -6.33 16.13 -0.37
C ASN A 19 -7.49 15.40 -1.04
N PHE A 20 -7.74 14.17 -0.59
CA PHE A 20 -8.84 13.38 -1.09
C PHE A 20 -10.15 14.04 -0.66
N GLN A 21 -11.06 14.23 -1.60
CA GLN A 21 -12.33 14.91 -1.38
C GLN A 21 -13.48 13.91 -1.30
N THR A 22 -13.32 12.71 -1.86
CA THR A 22 -14.38 11.69 -1.94
C THR A 22 -13.87 10.32 -1.48
N VAL A 23 -14.79 9.44 -1.05
CA VAL A 23 -14.45 8.06 -0.71
C VAL A 23 -14.07 7.31 -1.98
N ASP A 24 -14.65 7.71 -3.11
CA ASP A 24 -14.29 7.21 -4.44
C ASP A 24 -12.81 7.43 -4.78
N GLU A 25 -12.28 8.63 -4.50
CA GLU A 25 -10.86 8.93 -4.69
C GLU A 25 -9.97 8.14 -3.72
N ILE A 26 -10.43 7.91 -2.49
CA ILE A 26 -9.68 7.09 -1.52
C ILE A 26 -9.67 5.63 -1.96
N LEU A 27 -10.77 5.12 -2.50
CA LEU A 27 -10.85 3.77 -3.06
C LEU A 27 -9.95 3.62 -4.28
N ASP A 28 -9.89 4.61 -5.18
CA ASP A 28 -8.91 4.58 -6.28
C ASP A 28 -7.48 4.47 -5.78
N PHE A 29 -7.15 5.26 -4.75
CA PHE A 29 -5.83 5.21 -4.14
C PHE A 29 -5.55 3.88 -3.45
N ALA A 30 -6.52 3.30 -2.75
CA ALA A 30 -6.39 1.98 -2.15
C ALA A 30 -6.18 0.90 -3.23
N ILE A 31 -6.97 0.92 -4.30
CA ILE A 31 -6.84 0.00 -5.46
C ILE A 31 -5.45 0.11 -6.11
N GLU A 32 -4.96 1.34 -6.29
CA GLU A 32 -3.60 1.57 -6.81
C GLU A 32 -2.53 1.04 -5.86
N ASN A 33 -2.70 1.21 -4.55
CA ASN A 33 -1.79 0.66 -3.56
C ASN A 33 -1.75 -0.86 -3.56
N GLU A 34 -2.89 -1.55 -3.66
CA GLU A 34 -2.89 -3.02 -3.72
C GLU A 34 -2.17 -3.52 -4.97
N GLN A 35 -2.34 -2.84 -6.10
CA GLN A 35 -1.56 -3.17 -7.29
C GLN A 35 -0.06 -2.94 -7.06
N ASN A 36 0.31 -1.81 -6.46
CA ASN A 36 1.71 -1.50 -6.16
C ASN A 36 2.33 -2.46 -5.13
N ALA A 37 1.54 -3.00 -4.21
CA ALA A 37 1.94 -4.02 -3.24
C ALA A 37 2.14 -5.37 -3.94
N ALA A 38 1.17 -5.80 -4.77
CA ALA A 38 1.29 -7.01 -5.58
C ALA A 38 2.55 -7.00 -6.47
N ASP A 39 2.76 -5.91 -7.21
CA ASP A 39 3.93 -5.75 -8.09
C ASP A 39 5.24 -5.79 -7.29
N PHE A 40 5.24 -5.20 -6.09
CA PHE A 40 6.39 -5.21 -5.20
C PHE A 40 6.70 -6.61 -4.67
N TYR A 41 5.69 -7.38 -4.27
CA TYR A 41 5.85 -8.76 -3.83
C TYR A 41 6.31 -9.69 -4.94
N PHE A 42 5.77 -9.56 -6.16
CA PHE A 42 6.28 -10.29 -7.31
C PHE A 42 7.75 -9.98 -7.58
N LYS A 43 8.15 -8.71 -7.47
CA LYS A 43 9.55 -8.31 -7.61
C LYS A 43 10.44 -8.93 -6.52
N LEU A 44 9.98 -8.96 -5.26
CA LEU A 44 10.71 -9.61 -4.17
C LEU A 44 10.86 -11.12 -4.39
N ALA A 45 9.81 -11.78 -4.89
CA ALA A 45 9.83 -13.19 -5.24
C ALA A 45 10.85 -13.50 -6.36
N ASP A 46 11.00 -12.60 -7.33
CA ASP A 46 11.94 -12.76 -8.44
C ASP A 46 13.41 -12.67 -7.99
N ILE A 47 13.72 -11.73 -7.09
CA ILE A 47 15.11 -11.46 -6.67
C ILE A 47 15.60 -12.33 -5.51
N THR A 48 14.72 -12.96 -4.75
CA THR A 48 15.13 -13.85 -3.64
C THR A 48 15.71 -15.17 -4.16
N ARG A 49 16.75 -15.68 -3.51
CA ARG A 49 17.40 -16.96 -3.86
C ARG A 49 16.77 -18.16 -3.16
N ASP A 50 16.02 -17.91 -2.09
CA ASP A 50 15.36 -18.97 -1.32
C ASP A 50 14.01 -19.31 -1.96
N LYS A 51 13.80 -20.61 -2.21
CA LYS A 51 12.59 -21.11 -2.86
C LYS A 51 11.35 -20.94 -1.97
N SER A 52 11.47 -21.19 -0.67
CA SER A 52 10.36 -21.04 0.27
C SER A 52 9.92 -19.58 0.36
N ILE A 53 10.89 -18.66 0.46
CA ILE A 53 10.61 -17.21 0.51
C ILE A 53 9.95 -16.74 -0.79
N ARG A 54 10.42 -17.22 -1.95
CA ARG A 54 9.82 -16.93 -3.25
C ARG A 54 8.35 -17.35 -3.31
N GLU A 55 8.03 -18.56 -2.83
CA GLU A 55 6.66 -19.07 -2.77
C GLU A 55 5.81 -18.22 -1.84
N THR A 56 6.33 -17.81 -0.68
CA THR A 56 5.66 -16.91 0.25
C THR A 56 5.33 -15.55 -0.37
N PHE A 57 6.29 -14.87 -1.01
CA PHE A 57 6.00 -13.58 -1.65
C PHE A 57 5.08 -13.70 -2.86
N THR A 58 5.16 -14.80 -3.61
CA THR A 58 4.21 -15.07 -4.69
C THR A 58 2.79 -15.23 -4.13
N LEU A 59 2.64 -15.92 -2.99
CA LEU A 59 1.34 -16.03 -2.32
C LEU A 59 0.81 -14.65 -1.92
N TYR A 60 1.60 -13.83 -1.22
CA TYR A 60 1.19 -12.50 -0.79
C TYR A 60 0.84 -11.61 -1.98
N ALA A 61 1.60 -11.66 -3.07
CA ALA A 61 1.28 -10.91 -4.29
C ALA A 61 -0.12 -11.24 -4.83
N ASN A 62 -0.51 -12.51 -4.79
CA ASN A 62 -1.85 -12.94 -5.24
C ASN A 62 -2.95 -12.56 -4.24
N GLU A 63 -2.65 -12.53 -2.93
CA GLU A 63 -3.57 -12.04 -1.91
C GLU A 63 -3.90 -10.55 -2.15
N GLU A 64 -2.90 -9.73 -2.47
CA GLU A 64 -3.10 -8.31 -2.80
C GLU A 64 -3.93 -8.10 -4.06
N ILE A 65 -3.74 -8.94 -5.09
CA ILE A 65 -4.64 -8.92 -6.25
C ILE A 65 -6.08 -9.22 -5.83
N GLY A 66 -6.29 -10.16 -4.90
CA GLY A 66 -7.61 -10.43 -4.32
C GLY A 66 -8.18 -9.24 -3.53
N HIS A 67 -7.34 -8.50 -2.79
CA HIS A 67 -7.75 -7.27 -2.10
C HIS A 67 -8.20 -6.20 -3.10
N LYS A 68 -7.39 -5.97 -4.15
CA LYS A 68 -7.70 -5.08 -5.25
C LYS A 68 -9.06 -5.39 -5.89
N GLU A 69 -9.33 -6.66 -6.17
CA GLU A 69 -10.60 -7.10 -6.77
C GLU A 69 -11.81 -6.85 -5.87
N LYS A 70 -11.67 -7.06 -4.55
CA LYS A 70 -12.71 -6.73 -3.57
C LYS A 70 -13.00 -5.24 -3.54
N LEU A 71 -11.96 -4.40 -3.54
CA LEU A 71 -12.10 -2.93 -3.56
C LEU A 71 -12.75 -2.45 -4.86
N ILE A 72 -12.38 -3.01 -6.01
CA ILE A 72 -13.02 -2.70 -7.30
C ILE A 72 -14.50 -3.08 -7.28
N SER A 73 -14.84 -4.26 -6.74
CA SER A 73 -16.23 -4.71 -6.66
C SER A 73 -17.07 -3.75 -5.80
N ILE A 74 -16.56 -3.36 -4.63
CA ILE A 74 -17.25 -2.40 -3.76
C ILE A 74 -17.33 -1.01 -4.38
N LYS A 75 -16.29 -0.55 -5.07
CA LYS A 75 -16.35 0.70 -5.82
C LYS A 75 -17.45 0.66 -6.89
N LYS A 76 -17.67 -0.48 -7.56
CA LYS A 76 -18.76 -0.65 -8.55
C LYS A 76 -20.15 -0.76 -7.91
N GLU A 77 -20.24 -1.46 -6.78
CA GLU A 77 -21.50 -1.72 -6.07
C GLU A 77 -21.95 -0.53 -5.20
N GLY A 78 -21.03 0.35 -4.78
CA GLY A 78 -21.18 1.23 -3.62
C GLY A 78 -21.10 2.74 -3.84
N VAL A 79 -21.24 3.28 -5.06
CA VAL A 79 -21.07 4.75 -5.30
C VAL A 79 -22.21 5.63 -4.72
N PHE A 80 -23.20 5.08 -4.02
CA PHE A 80 -24.39 5.86 -3.58
C PHE A 80 -24.71 5.89 -2.08
N GLN A 81 -23.89 5.32 -1.19
CA GLN A 81 -24.22 5.27 0.26
C GLN A 81 -23.12 5.75 1.21
N LEU A 82 -21.90 5.99 0.73
CA LEU A 82 -20.86 6.62 1.54
C LEU A 82 -21.08 8.13 1.46
N GLU A 83 -21.92 8.62 2.38
CA GLU A 83 -22.38 10.01 2.43
C GLU A 83 -21.28 11.04 2.12
N GLU A 84 -21.69 12.12 1.46
CA GLU A 84 -20.91 13.34 1.19
C GLU A 84 -20.37 14.04 2.46
N GLN A 85 -20.53 13.43 3.64
CA GLN A 85 -20.20 14.01 4.94
C GLN A 85 -18.78 13.63 5.42
N SER A 86 -17.88 14.60 5.25
CA SER A 86 -16.62 14.80 5.99
C SER A 86 -15.41 13.94 5.62
N ILE A 87 -15.02 14.03 4.35
CA ILE A 87 -13.75 13.51 3.84
C ILE A 87 -12.62 14.56 4.00
N LEU A 88 -13.00 15.78 4.42
CA LEU A 88 -12.14 16.92 4.72
C LEU A 88 -11.04 16.69 5.78
N ASP A 89 -11.11 15.61 6.58
CA ASP A 89 -10.15 15.35 7.67
C ASP A 89 -9.27 14.10 7.44
N MET A 90 -9.24 13.57 6.21
CA MET A 90 -8.37 12.45 5.87
C MET A 90 -7.12 12.95 5.14
N LYS A 91 -6.07 13.26 5.92
CA LYS A 91 -4.73 13.53 5.37
C LYS A 91 -4.11 12.23 4.84
N VAL A 92 -4.46 11.84 3.62
CA VAL A 92 -4.00 10.58 3.02
C VAL A 92 -2.48 10.51 2.90
N ALA A 93 -1.77 11.64 2.86
CA ALA A 93 -0.31 11.68 2.98
C ALA A 93 0.23 10.93 4.21
N ASP A 94 -0.54 10.84 5.30
CA ASP A 94 -0.17 10.10 6.52
C ASP A 94 -0.25 8.58 6.33
N TYR A 95 -0.86 8.12 5.24
CA TYR A 95 -1.13 6.72 4.89
C TYR A 95 -0.43 6.30 3.59
N VAL A 96 0.52 7.11 3.11
CA VAL A 96 1.30 6.82 1.90
C VAL A 96 2.76 6.66 2.25
N VAL A 97 3.37 5.57 1.81
CA VAL A 97 4.83 5.44 1.83
C VAL A 97 5.38 5.92 0.50
N ARG A 98 6.03 7.10 0.50
CA ARG A 98 6.58 7.75 -0.69
C ARG A 98 7.93 7.19 -1.15
N GLN A 99 8.45 6.16 -0.48
CA GLN A 99 9.71 5.54 -0.87
C GLN A 99 9.50 4.71 -2.14
N ALA A 100 10.13 5.17 -3.22
CA ALA A 100 10.22 4.44 -4.47
C ALA A 100 11.21 3.28 -4.35
N VAL A 101 10.96 2.21 -5.09
CA VAL A 101 11.93 1.15 -5.31
C VAL A 101 13.06 1.72 -6.17
N PHE A 102 14.31 1.52 -5.78
CA PHE A 102 15.50 1.99 -6.53
C PHE A 102 16.36 0.82 -6.99
N GLU A 103 17.19 1.03 -8.03
CA GLU A 103 17.90 -0.04 -8.76
C GLU A 103 18.81 -0.92 -7.89
N ASN A 104 19.32 -0.40 -6.77
CA ASN A 104 20.24 -1.10 -5.87
C ASN A 104 19.65 -1.32 -4.46
N MET A 105 18.33 -1.46 -4.34
CA MET A 105 17.69 -1.74 -3.05
C MET A 105 18.14 -3.10 -2.52
N SER A 106 18.72 -3.12 -1.32
CA SER A 106 19.09 -4.38 -0.66
C SER A 106 17.84 -5.17 -0.25
N TYR A 107 17.99 -6.47 -0.02
CA TYR A 107 16.87 -7.28 0.49
C TYR A 107 16.35 -6.74 1.83
N GLN A 108 17.26 -6.32 2.72
CA GLN A 108 16.93 -5.65 3.98
C GLN A 108 16.10 -4.37 3.76
N ASP A 109 16.53 -3.50 2.85
CA ASP A 109 15.80 -2.27 2.54
C ASP A 109 14.40 -2.57 1.97
N ALA A 110 14.30 -3.64 1.18
CA ALA A 110 13.04 -4.07 0.60
C ALA A 110 12.07 -4.59 1.68
N LEU A 111 12.54 -5.39 2.65
CA LEU A 111 11.72 -5.80 3.80
C LEU A 111 11.28 -4.60 4.65
N ILE A 112 12.17 -3.63 4.88
CA ILE A 112 11.83 -2.38 5.59
C ILE A 112 10.76 -1.58 4.84
N LEU A 113 10.88 -1.49 3.51
CA LEU A 113 9.88 -0.82 2.69
C LEU A 113 8.53 -1.55 2.73
N ALA A 114 8.54 -2.88 2.66
CA ALA A 114 7.34 -3.72 2.79
C ALA A 114 6.61 -3.39 4.10
N MET A 115 7.28 -3.55 5.25
CA MET A 115 6.69 -3.28 6.57
C MET A 115 6.07 -1.88 6.70
N LYS A 116 6.69 -0.87 6.08
CA LYS A 116 6.16 0.49 6.07
C LYS A 116 4.88 0.58 5.24
N ARG A 117 4.84 -0.06 4.06
CA ARG A 117 3.68 -0.07 3.16
C ARG A 117 2.50 -0.78 3.83
N GLU A 118 2.71 -1.97 4.38
CA GLU A 118 1.69 -2.72 5.13
C GLU A 118 1.13 -1.92 6.30
N LYS A 119 2.01 -1.25 7.07
CA LYS A 119 1.56 -0.38 8.17
C LYS A 119 0.70 0.78 7.69
N ALA A 120 1.00 1.32 6.50
CA ALA A 120 0.26 2.42 5.92
C ALA A 120 -1.11 1.96 5.40
N ALA A 121 -1.17 0.82 4.72
CA ALA A 121 -2.39 0.17 4.27
C ALA A 121 -3.31 -0.22 5.45
N TYR A 122 -2.76 -0.85 6.49
CA TYR A 122 -3.46 -1.12 7.76
C TYR A 122 -4.15 0.14 8.30
N ARG A 123 -3.39 1.23 8.42
CA ARG A 123 -3.92 2.49 8.96
C ARG A 123 -4.99 3.07 8.04
N LEU A 124 -4.83 2.95 6.72
CA LEU A 124 -5.79 3.43 5.73
C LEU A 124 -7.13 2.72 5.90
N TYR A 125 -7.11 1.39 5.96
CA TYR A 125 -8.31 0.58 6.10
C TYR A 125 -8.99 0.75 7.46
N MET A 126 -8.22 0.87 8.54
CA MET A 126 -8.78 1.24 9.85
C MET A 126 -9.45 2.63 9.85
N LYS A 127 -8.92 3.58 9.07
CA LYS A 127 -9.55 4.90 8.92
C LYS A 127 -10.82 4.80 8.09
N LEU A 128 -10.81 4.08 6.98
CA LEU A 128 -11.99 3.85 6.13
C LEU A 128 -13.11 3.14 6.88
N SER A 129 -12.81 2.12 7.68
CA SER A 129 -13.81 1.42 8.51
C SER A 129 -14.47 2.35 9.54
N SER A 130 -13.74 3.35 10.05
CA SER A 130 -14.27 4.36 10.97
C SER A 130 -15.14 5.44 10.30
N LYS A 131 -15.14 5.50 8.97
CA LYS A 131 -15.81 6.53 8.16
C LYS A 131 -17.09 6.04 7.48
N THR A 132 -17.44 4.77 7.64
CA THR A 132 -18.66 4.18 7.12
C THR A 132 -19.53 3.64 8.24
N ASP A 133 -20.84 3.85 8.15
CA ASP A 133 -21.82 3.19 9.02
C ASP A 133 -22.42 1.94 8.39
N ASP A 134 -22.20 1.73 7.08
CA ASP A 134 -22.53 0.47 6.43
C ASP A 134 -21.69 -0.67 7.02
N LYS A 135 -22.39 -1.69 7.53
CA LYS A 135 -21.78 -2.84 8.20
C LYS A 135 -20.93 -3.68 7.25
N GLN A 136 -21.37 -3.88 6.01
CA GLN A 136 -20.64 -4.66 5.02
C GLN A 136 -19.31 -4.00 4.68
N PHE A 137 -19.30 -2.68 4.45
CA PHE A 137 -18.07 -1.93 4.19
C PHE A 137 -17.16 -1.86 5.41
N LYS A 138 -17.73 -1.67 6.61
CA LYS A 138 -16.97 -1.67 7.86
C LYS A 138 -16.24 -3.01 8.06
N ASP A 139 -16.95 -4.12 7.90
CA ASP A 139 -16.41 -5.47 8.06
C ASP A 139 -15.33 -5.77 7.00
N LEU A 140 -15.53 -5.35 5.75
CA LEU A 140 -14.51 -5.48 4.71
C LEU A 140 -13.23 -4.74 5.09
N PHE A 141 -13.30 -3.44 5.39
CA PHE A 141 -12.11 -2.65 5.69
C PHE A 141 -11.39 -3.15 6.95
N ILE A 142 -12.13 -3.63 7.95
CA ILE A 142 -11.51 -4.29 9.12
C ILE A 142 -10.79 -5.57 8.68
N GLY A 143 -11.40 -6.38 7.82
CA GLY A 143 -10.79 -7.60 7.28
C GLY A 143 -9.50 -7.31 6.51
N LEU A 144 -9.52 -6.34 5.60
CA LEU A 144 -8.33 -5.91 4.86
C LEU A 144 -7.23 -5.45 5.82
N ALA A 145 -7.54 -4.55 6.76
CA ALA A 145 -6.58 -4.11 7.77
C ALA A 145 -5.94 -5.29 8.53
N GLN A 146 -6.73 -6.30 8.90
CA GLN A 146 -6.20 -7.47 9.60
C GLN A 146 -5.23 -8.28 8.74
N GLU A 147 -5.47 -8.41 7.43
CA GLU A 147 -4.54 -9.07 6.52
C GLU A 147 -3.23 -8.25 6.38
N GLU A 148 -3.29 -6.93 6.15
CA GLU A 148 -2.10 -6.06 6.12
C GLU A 148 -1.25 -6.18 7.40
N ALA A 149 -1.91 -6.29 8.55
CA ALA A 149 -1.22 -6.46 9.83
C ALA A 149 -0.48 -7.82 9.92
N LYS A 150 -1.05 -8.89 9.34
CA LYS A 150 -0.40 -10.21 9.26
C LYS A 150 0.77 -10.18 8.30
N HIS A 151 0.62 -9.57 7.12
CA HIS A 151 1.72 -9.42 6.16
C HIS A 151 2.87 -8.64 6.78
N LYS A 152 2.59 -7.50 7.43
CA LYS A 152 3.60 -6.74 8.18
C LYS A 152 4.35 -7.62 9.17
N MET A 153 3.64 -8.43 9.96
CA MET A 153 4.24 -9.32 10.95
C MET A 153 5.11 -10.39 10.29
N ALA A 154 4.69 -10.92 9.13
CA ALA A 154 5.49 -11.86 8.36
C ALA A 154 6.81 -11.23 7.87
N PHE A 155 6.78 -9.98 7.39
CA PHE A 155 8.00 -9.24 7.04
C PHE A 155 8.91 -8.97 8.24
N GLU A 156 8.34 -8.68 9.42
CA GLU A 156 9.12 -8.52 10.66
C GLU A 156 9.85 -9.82 11.04
N ILE A 157 9.15 -10.96 10.97
CA ILE A 157 9.74 -12.27 11.26
C ILE A 157 10.87 -12.61 10.26
N GLU A 158 10.64 -12.36 8.97
CA GLU A 158 11.64 -12.59 7.93
C GLU A 158 12.87 -11.69 8.12
N TYR A 159 12.65 -10.42 8.44
CA TYR A 159 13.72 -9.48 8.76
C TYR A 159 14.56 -9.97 9.94
N ASP A 160 13.93 -10.41 11.03
CA ASP A 160 14.63 -10.94 12.20
C ASP A 160 15.41 -12.21 11.88
N ASN A 161 14.87 -13.09 11.03
CA ASN A 161 15.52 -14.33 10.64
C ASN A 161 16.75 -14.13 9.76
N VAL A 162 16.69 -13.19 8.81
CA VAL A 162 17.76 -12.98 7.82
C VAL A 162 18.78 -11.96 8.29
N ILE A 163 18.38 -10.93 9.06
CA ILE A 163 19.25 -9.78 9.34
C ILE A 163 19.77 -9.77 10.78
N LEU A 164 18.97 -10.21 11.77
CA LEU A 164 19.42 -10.27 13.16
C LEU A 164 20.20 -11.54 13.51
N ARG A 165 20.17 -12.57 12.65
CA ARG A 165 20.96 -13.81 12.84
C ARG A 165 22.31 -13.79 12.13
N GLU A 166 22.51 -12.89 11.17
CA GLU A 166 23.76 -12.74 10.42
C GLU A 166 24.73 -11.70 11.02
N ASN A 167 24.35 -11.03 12.13
CA ASN A 167 25.19 -10.12 12.92
C ASN A 167 25.52 -10.71 14.30
#